data_AF-A0A9B0TMD1-F1
#
_entry.id   AF-A0A9B0TMD1-F1
#
_cell.length_a   1.000
_cell.length_b   1.000
_cell.length_c   1.000
_cell.angle_alpha   90.00
_cell.angle_beta   90.00
_cell.angle_gamma   90.00
#
_symmetry.space_group_name_H-M   'P 1'
#
loop_
_entity.id
_entity.type
_entity.pdbx_description
1 polymer ?
#
loop_
_entity_poly.entity_id
_entity_poly.type
_entity_poly.pdbx_seq_one_letter_code
_entity_poly.pdbx_strand_id
1 'polypeptide(L)'
;MNNNGTDLATGFISCFIAILLFGSNFVPLKKYDTGDGMFLQWVLCAAIWLVALAANLILHCPKFWPFAMLGGCIWATGNIAVVPIIKTIGLGLGILIWGSFNALTGWASSRFGWFGMDAQEVSKPLLNYIGAGLSIISAFIFLFIKSEIPSTPCSMETTPLMSEHVINSTQDTCPNYSWVDKLSKVQHRVVGCSLAVISGILYGCTFVPIIYIKDHSKRNDSDYAGASQYDLDYVFAHFSGIFLTSTVYFLAYCIVMKNSPKLYPEAVLPGFLSGTLWAIATCCWFIANHSLSPVVSFPIITAGPGLIAAMWGVFMFKEIQGLHNYLKLILAFCIILTGALCTAFSKI
;
A
#
# COMPACT_ATOMS: atom_id res chain seq x y z
N MET A 1 -33.18 18.32 -5.98
CA MET A 1 -33.23 16.99 -6.62
C MET A 1 -32.21 16.86 -7.78
N ASN A 2 -30.97 17.33 -7.59
CA ASN A 2 -29.87 17.18 -8.57
C ASN A 2 -28.61 16.52 -7.99
N ASN A 3 -28.62 16.09 -6.72
CA ASN A 3 -27.41 15.69 -5.98
C ASN A 3 -26.94 14.26 -6.30
N ASN A 4 -27.86 13.31 -6.55
CA ASN A 4 -27.45 11.92 -6.77
C ASN A 4 -26.57 11.73 -8.02
N GLY A 5 -26.83 12.48 -9.11
CA GLY A 5 -26.03 12.36 -10.33
C GLY A 5 -24.60 12.91 -10.17
N THR A 6 -24.47 14.05 -9.50
CA THR A 6 -23.17 14.66 -9.18
C THR A 6 -22.39 13.84 -8.16
N ASP A 7 -23.04 13.24 -7.16
CA ASP A 7 -22.38 12.42 -6.15
C ASP A 7 -21.83 11.12 -6.77
N LEU A 8 -22.62 10.46 -7.61
CA LEU A 8 -22.16 9.28 -8.36
C LEU A 8 -20.96 9.60 -9.27
N ALA A 9 -21.02 10.72 -10.01
CA ALA A 9 -19.93 11.14 -10.88
C ALA A 9 -18.63 11.41 -10.08
N THR A 10 -18.73 12.18 -9.00
CA THR A 10 -17.61 12.45 -8.07
C THR A 10 -17.01 11.16 -7.53
N GLY A 11 -17.87 10.21 -7.15
CA GLY A 11 -17.47 8.92 -6.64
C GLY A 11 -16.68 8.08 -7.65
N PHE A 12 -17.17 7.93 -8.88
CA PHE A 12 -16.47 7.16 -9.92
C PHE A 12 -15.19 7.84 -10.40
N ILE A 13 -15.19 9.17 -10.52
CA ILE A 13 -13.97 9.94 -10.83
C ILE A 13 -12.93 9.72 -9.74
N SER A 14 -13.34 9.75 -8.46
CA SER A 14 -12.44 9.52 -7.33
C SER A 14 -11.89 8.09 -7.31
N CYS A 15 -12.71 7.08 -7.62
CA CYS A 15 -12.22 5.70 -7.83
C CYS A 15 -11.17 5.62 -8.94
N PHE A 16 -11.44 6.24 -10.10
CA PHE A 16 -10.52 6.22 -11.24
C PHE A 16 -9.16 6.86 -10.89
N ILE A 17 -9.19 8.03 -10.25
CA ILE A 17 -7.98 8.71 -9.78
C ILE A 17 -7.24 7.82 -8.76
N ALA A 18 -7.93 7.26 -7.77
CA ALA A 18 -7.33 6.38 -6.77
C ALA A 18 -6.65 5.16 -7.40
N ILE A 19 -7.29 4.52 -8.39
CA ILE A 19 -6.74 3.36 -9.10
C ILE A 19 -5.44 3.71 -9.83
N LEU A 20 -5.44 4.80 -10.60
CA LEU A 20 -4.26 5.22 -11.36
C LEU A 20 -3.10 5.57 -10.43
N LEU A 21 -3.39 6.31 -9.37
CA LEU A 21 -2.39 6.77 -8.42
C LEU A 21 -1.83 5.62 -7.58
N PHE A 22 -2.65 4.74 -6.99
CA PHE A 22 -2.15 3.58 -6.26
C PHE A 22 -1.41 2.58 -7.15
N GLY A 23 -1.86 2.37 -8.38
CA GLY A 23 -1.19 1.46 -9.31
C GLY A 23 0.15 1.99 -9.84
N SER A 24 0.38 3.31 -9.72
CA SER A 24 1.55 3.99 -10.29
C SER A 24 2.45 4.65 -9.24
N ASN A 25 2.07 4.65 -7.96
CA ASN A 25 2.75 5.42 -6.92
C ASN A 25 4.25 5.09 -6.79
N PHE A 26 4.66 3.84 -7.04
CA PHE A 26 6.05 3.40 -6.95
C PHE A 26 6.77 3.34 -8.31
N VAL A 27 6.09 3.65 -9.42
CA VAL A 27 6.70 3.74 -10.76
C VAL A 27 7.87 4.74 -10.81
N PRO A 28 7.78 5.94 -10.19
CA PRO A 28 8.89 6.90 -10.19
C PRO A 28 10.18 6.36 -9.56
N LEU A 29 10.07 5.42 -8.61
CA LEU A 29 11.21 4.88 -7.87
C LEU A 29 12.02 3.87 -8.66
N LYS A 30 11.44 3.27 -9.71
CA LYS A 30 12.07 2.15 -10.41
C LYS A 30 13.34 2.54 -11.15
N LYS A 31 13.51 3.82 -11.47
CA LYS A 31 14.66 4.37 -12.22
C LYS A 31 15.84 4.78 -11.33
N TYR A 32 15.65 4.87 -10.02
CA TYR A 32 16.65 5.40 -9.10
C TYR A 32 17.11 4.32 -8.13
N ASP A 33 18.36 4.39 -7.65
CA ASP A 33 18.79 3.51 -6.56
C ASP A 33 18.14 3.96 -5.25
N THR A 34 17.39 3.03 -4.68
CA THR A 34 16.64 3.21 -3.43
C THR A 34 17.36 2.61 -2.23
N GLY A 35 18.54 2.02 -2.43
CA GLY A 35 19.38 1.48 -1.36
C GLY A 35 18.70 0.34 -0.59
N ASP A 36 18.72 0.42 0.73
CA ASP A 36 17.99 -0.48 1.62
C ASP A 36 16.53 -0.04 1.88
N GLY A 37 16.14 1.14 1.37
CA GLY A 37 14.78 1.68 1.44
C GLY A 37 14.41 2.40 2.73
N MET A 38 15.25 2.40 3.77
CA MET A 38 14.89 2.99 5.07
C MET A 38 14.79 4.52 5.00
N PHE A 39 15.74 5.16 4.32
CA PHE A 39 15.68 6.60 4.07
C PHE A 39 14.51 6.97 3.15
N LEU A 40 14.28 6.18 2.10
CA LEU A 40 13.17 6.39 1.18
C LEU A 40 11.82 6.31 1.89
N GLN A 41 11.64 5.31 2.76
CA GLN A 41 10.44 5.14 3.58
C GLN A 41 10.14 6.40 4.40
N TRP A 42 11.17 7.01 5.00
CA TRP A 42 11.02 8.23 5.78
C TRP A 42 10.60 9.43 4.92
N VAL A 43 11.27 9.66 3.79
CA VAL A 43 10.93 10.74 2.84
C VAL A 43 9.51 10.57 2.30
N LEU A 44 9.14 9.36 1.90
CA LEU A 44 7.81 9.02 1.41
C LEU A 44 6.74 9.33 2.47
N CYS A 45 6.98 8.94 3.73
CA CYS A 45 6.05 9.21 4.83
C CYS A 45 5.95 10.70 5.18
N ALA A 46 7.03 11.46 5.02
CA ALA A 46 7.01 12.92 5.20
C ALA A 46 6.10 13.59 4.14
N ALA A 47 6.17 13.14 2.88
CA ALA A 47 5.28 13.63 1.83
C ALA A 47 3.81 13.29 2.10
N ILE A 48 3.53 12.06 2.57
CA ILE A 48 2.19 11.66 3.01
C ILE A 48 1.65 12.61 4.07
N TRP A 49 2.46 12.90 5.09
CA TRP A 49 2.06 13.77 6.19
C TRP A 49 1.79 15.22 5.73
N LEU A 50 2.57 15.76 4.79
CA LEU A 50 2.33 17.10 4.24
C LEU A 50 0.99 17.19 3.48
N VAL A 51 0.62 16.15 2.73
CA VAL A 51 -0.71 16.08 2.11
C VAL A 51 -1.81 16.00 3.18
N ALA A 52 -1.60 15.24 4.26
CA ALA A 52 -2.53 15.20 5.39
C ALA A 52 -2.70 16.56 6.06
N LEU A 53 -1.62 17.32 6.24
CA LEU A 53 -1.68 18.65 6.82
C LEU A 53 -2.51 19.59 5.95
N ALA A 54 -2.31 19.57 4.63
CA ALA A 54 -3.13 20.35 3.71
C ALA A 54 -4.61 19.93 3.77
N ALA A 55 -4.90 18.63 3.76
CA ALA A 55 -6.27 18.11 3.90
C ALA A 55 -6.92 18.52 5.22
N ASN A 56 -6.17 18.47 6.34
CA ASN A 56 -6.64 18.89 7.65
C ASN A 56 -7.04 20.37 7.68
N LEU A 57 -6.23 21.24 7.05
CA LEU A 57 -6.54 22.67 6.95
C LEU A 57 -7.77 22.94 6.08
N ILE A 58 -7.91 22.22 4.96
CA ILE A 58 -9.08 22.32 4.07
C ILE A 58 -10.36 21.88 4.80
N LEU A 59 -10.28 20.87 5.65
CA LEU A 59 -11.40 20.34 6.44
C LEU A 59 -11.65 21.11 7.75
N HIS A 60 -11.03 22.27 7.94
CA HIS A 60 -11.17 23.11 9.13
C HIS A 60 -10.77 22.41 10.43
N CYS A 61 -9.70 21.61 10.39
CA CYS A 61 -9.09 20.94 11.54
C CYS A 61 -10.09 20.05 12.32
N PRO A 62 -10.56 18.94 11.71
CA PRO A 62 -11.43 17.98 12.39
C PRO A 62 -10.82 17.46 13.70
N LYS A 63 -11.68 16.98 14.60
CA LYS A 63 -11.25 16.46 15.91
C LYS A 63 -10.23 15.34 15.74
N PHE A 64 -9.06 15.52 16.34
CA PHE A 64 -7.99 14.53 16.30
C PHE A 64 -8.30 13.35 17.23
N TRP A 65 -8.36 12.14 16.66
CA TRP A 65 -8.55 10.91 17.40
C TRP A 65 -7.25 10.09 17.41
N PRO A 66 -6.48 10.08 18.52
CA PRO A 66 -5.16 9.43 18.57
C PRO A 66 -5.18 7.94 18.23
N PHE A 67 -6.29 7.23 18.53
CA PHE A 67 -6.41 5.81 18.21
C PHE A 67 -6.33 5.53 16.70
N ALA A 68 -6.74 6.48 15.84
CA ALA A 68 -6.59 6.36 14.39
C ALA A 68 -5.11 6.32 13.94
N MET A 69 -4.18 6.87 14.76
CA MET A 69 -2.74 6.79 14.50
C MET A 69 -2.26 5.34 14.47
N LEU A 70 -2.86 4.44 15.26
CA LEU A 70 -2.48 3.01 15.29
C LEU A 70 -2.59 2.37 13.90
N GLY A 71 -3.61 2.75 13.14
CA GLY A 71 -3.76 2.30 11.75
C GLY A 71 -2.58 2.73 10.90
N GLY A 72 -2.10 3.96 11.11
CA GLY A 72 -0.93 4.50 10.41
C GLY A 72 0.36 3.78 10.81
N CYS A 73 0.49 3.41 12.08
CA CYS A 73 1.61 2.60 12.56
C CYS A 73 1.65 1.23 11.87
N ILE A 74 0.49 0.56 11.77
CA ILE A 74 0.35 -0.73 11.09
C ILE A 74 0.77 -0.60 9.61
N TRP A 75 0.27 0.44 8.93
CA TRP A 75 0.64 0.69 7.53
C TRP A 75 2.14 0.93 7.34
N ALA A 76 2.73 1.81 8.15
CA ALA A 76 4.16 2.13 8.06
C ALA A 76 5.05 0.90 8.30
N THR A 77 4.63 0.02 9.21
CA THR A 77 5.30 -1.27 9.47
C THR A 77 5.30 -2.16 8.22
N GLY A 78 4.16 -2.26 7.52
CA GLY A 78 4.08 -2.99 6.26
C GLY A 78 4.90 -2.35 5.14
N ASN A 79 4.96 -1.02 5.11
CA ASN A 79 5.58 -0.26 4.03
C ASN A 79 7.11 -0.28 4.03
N ILE A 80 7.75 -0.57 5.18
CA ILE A 80 9.21 -0.80 5.23
C ILE A 80 9.66 -1.91 4.26
N ALA A 81 8.83 -2.93 4.07
CA ALA A 81 9.20 -4.06 3.22
C ALA A 81 9.07 -3.77 1.72
N VAL A 82 8.53 -2.61 1.30
CA VAL A 82 8.28 -2.31 -0.12
C VAL A 82 9.54 -2.36 -0.96
N VAL A 83 10.63 -1.73 -0.53
CA VAL A 83 11.89 -1.73 -1.30
C VAL A 83 12.46 -3.15 -1.43
N PRO A 84 12.58 -3.94 -0.34
CA PRO A 84 12.91 -5.36 -0.44
C PRO A 84 12.00 -6.15 -1.38
N ILE A 85 10.68 -5.95 -1.35
CA ILE A 85 9.73 -6.65 -2.23
C ILE A 85 10.00 -6.31 -3.70
N ILE A 86 10.14 -5.01 -4.03
CA ILE A 86 10.37 -4.56 -5.40
C ILE A 86 11.71 -5.10 -5.92
N LYS A 87 12.76 -5.14 -5.09
CA LYS A 87 14.08 -5.70 -5.45
C LYS A 87 14.08 -7.23 -5.59
N THR A 88 13.14 -7.94 -4.96
CA THR A 88 13.11 -9.41 -4.93
C THR A 88 12.15 -10.07 -5.92
N ILE A 89 10.94 -9.54 -6.05
CA ILE A 89 9.89 -10.10 -6.93
C ILE A 89 9.37 -9.11 -7.97
N GLY A 90 9.87 -7.88 -8.01
CA GLY A 90 9.47 -6.87 -8.97
C GLY A 90 8.25 -6.06 -8.51
N LEU A 91 8.06 -4.90 -9.14
CA LEU A 91 7.01 -3.97 -8.74
C LEU A 91 5.61 -4.50 -9.09
N GLY A 92 5.43 -4.97 -10.32
CA GLY A 92 4.11 -5.40 -10.80
C GLY A 92 3.59 -6.59 -9.99
N LEU A 93 4.43 -7.63 -9.84
CA LEU A 93 4.07 -8.82 -9.07
C LEU A 93 3.91 -8.53 -7.58
N GLY A 94 4.75 -7.65 -7.01
CA GLY A 94 4.60 -7.19 -5.64
C GLY A 94 3.20 -6.61 -5.39
N ILE A 95 2.79 -5.60 -6.18
CA ILE A 95 1.48 -4.93 -6.04
C ILE A 95 0.33 -5.93 -6.10
N LEU A 96 0.41 -6.91 -7.00
CA LEU A 96 -0.62 -7.94 -7.11
C LEU A 96 -0.74 -8.81 -5.85
N ILE A 97 0.39 -9.27 -5.31
CA ILE A 97 0.39 -10.13 -4.13
C ILE A 97 -0.08 -9.36 -2.89
N TRP A 98 0.57 -8.25 -2.53
CA TRP A 98 0.17 -7.52 -1.33
C TRP A 98 -1.22 -6.91 -1.47
N GLY A 99 -1.61 -6.49 -2.68
CA GLY A 99 -2.96 -5.99 -2.95
C GLY A 99 -4.04 -7.04 -2.73
N SER A 100 -3.77 -8.30 -3.10
CA SER A 100 -4.68 -9.42 -2.87
C SER A 100 -4.87 -9.71 -1.38
N PHE A 101 -3.77 -9.78 -0.62
CA PHE A 101 -3.83 -10.03 0.83
C PHE A 101 -4.40 -8.84 1.61
N ASN A 102 -4.18 -7.60 1.13
CA ASN A 102 -4.83 -6.39 1.64
C ASN A 102 -6.35 -6.49 1.50
N ALA A 103 -6.85 -6.80 0.29
CA ALA A 103 -8.28 -6.94 0.05
C ALA A 103 -8.91 -8.06 0.88
N LEU A 104 -8.25 -9.23 0.97
CA LEU A 104 -8.73 -10.37 1.76
C LEU A 104 -8.79 -10.07 3.26
N THR A 105 -7.75 -9.43 3.80
CA THR A 105 -7.68 -9.10 5.22
C THR A 105 -8.65 -7.98 5.58
N GLY A 106 -8.80 -6.96 4.71
CA GLY A 106 -9.81 -5.92 4.87
C GLY A 106 -11.24 -6.47 4.83
N TRP A 107 -11.51 -7.41 3.92
CA TRP A 107 -12.78 -8.13 3.88
C TRP A 107 -13.01 -8.96 5.14
N ALA A 108 -12.04 -9.77 5.56
CA ALA A 108 -12.17 -10.67 6.71
C ALA A 108 -12.38 -9.90 8.02
N SER A 109 -11.57 -8.86 8.26
CA SER A 109 -11.70 -8.02 9.45
C SER A 109 -13.07 -7.37 9.54
N SER A 110 -13.59 -6.81 8.45
CA SER A 110 -14.93 -6.19 8.40
C SER A 110 -16.05 -7.23 8.52
N ARG A 111 -15.94 -8.37 7.83
CA ARG A 111 -17.00 -9.40 7.79
C ARG A 111 -17.19 -10.08 9.14
N PHE A 112 -16.10 -10.37 9.83
CA PHE A 112 -16.11 -11.12 11.09
C PHE A 112 -16.02 -10.23 12.34
N GLY A 113 -15.94 -8.90 12.17
CA GLY A 113 -15.85 -7.98 13.31
C GLY A 113 -14.55 -8.17 14.12
N TRP A 114 -13.44 -8.45 13.44
CA TRP A 114 -12.15 -8.61 14.13
C TRP A 114 -11.81 -7.35 14.92
N PHE A 115 -11.11 -7.52 16.05
CA PHE A 115 -10.68 -6.41 16.91
C PHE A 115 -11.83 -5.60 17.52
N GLY A 116 -13.00 -6.22 17.70
CA GLY A 116 -14.15 -5.62 18.36
C GLY A 116 -14.96 -4.66 17.49
N MET A 117 -14.78 -4.69 16.16
CA MET A 117 -15.64 -3.98 15.21
C MET A 117 -17.02 -4.66 15.10
N ASP A 118 -18.03 -3.91 14.65
CA ASP A 118 -19.33 -4.51 14.37
C ASP A 118 -19.21 -5.41 13.13
N ALA A 119 -19.63 -6.68 13.25
CA ALA A 119 -19.56 -7.62 12.15
C ALA A 119 -20.49 -7.17 11.01
N GLN A 120 -19.94 -7.02 9.80
CA GLN A 120 -20.75 -6.60 8.66
C GLN A 120 -21.68 -7.74 8.22
N GLU A 121 -22.99 -7.50 8.35
CA GLU A 121 -24.02 -8.36 7.79
C GLU A 121 -24.18 -8.13 6.29
N VAL A 122 -24.45 -9.20 5.56
CA VAL A 122 -24.64 -9.20 4.11
C VAL A 122 -25.90 -9.97 3.74
N SER A 123 -26.67 -9.44 2.80
CA SER A 123 -27.96 -10.01 2.38
C SER A 123 -27.84 -11.44 1.84
N LYS A 124 -26.73 -11.75 1.14
CA LYS A 124 -26.45 -13.07 0.55
C LYS A 124 -25.10 -13.62 1.01
N PRO A 125 -24.99 -14.23 2.21
CA PRO A 125 -23.73 -14.69 2.77
C PRO A 125 -22.97 -15.70 1.90
N LEU A 126 -23.68 -16.62 1.25
CA LEU A 126 -23.07 -17.64 0.39
C LEU A 126 -22.33 -17.00 -0.80
N LEU A 127 -22.96 -16.02 -1.47
CA LEU A 127 -22.36 -15.32 -2.60
C LEU A 127 -21.13 -14.51 -2.17
N ASN A 128 -21.17 -13.94 -0.96
CA ASN A 128 -20.05 -13.23 -0.36
C ASN A 128 -18.84 -14.16 -0.13
N TYR A 129 -19.08 -15.35 0.44
CA TYR A 129 -18.03 -16.34 0.68
C TYR A 129 -17.46 -16.93 -0.61
N ILE A 130 -18.28 -17.15 -1.63
CA ILE A 130 -17.80 -17.52 -2.96
C ILE A 130 -16.88 -16.43 -3.52
N GLY A 131 -17.28 -15.16 -3.40
CA GLY A 131 -16.46 -14.03 -3.83
C GLY A 131 -15.10 -13.96 -3.14
N ALA A 132 -15.07 -14.12 -1.82
CA ALA A 132 -13.84 -14.20 -1.05
C ALA A 132 -12.98 -15.42 -1.44
N GLY A 133 -13.59 -16.58 -1.64
CA GLY A 133 -12.91 -17.80 -2.10
C GLY A 133 -12.22 -17.62 -3.46
N LEU A 134 -12.89 -16.96 -4.41
CA LEU A 134 -12.30 -16.63 -5.71
C LEU A 134 -11.11 -15.68 -5.56
N SER A 135 -11.21 -14.67 -4.69
CA SER A 135 -10.09 -13.75 -4.40
C SER A 135 -8.88 -14.48 -3.80
N ILE A 136 -9.10 -15.48 -2.93
CA ILE A 136 -8.03 -16.35 -2.40
C ILE A 136 -7.37 -17.12 -3.53
N ILE A 137 -8.16 -17.74 -4.41
CA ILE A 137 -7.63 -18.51 -5.55
C ILE A 137 -6.79 -17.61 -6.46
N SER A 138 -7.26 -16.40 -6.76
CA SER A 138 -6.50 -15.43 -7.56
C SER A 138 -5.16 -15.04 -6.89
N ALA A 139 -5.18 -14.77 -5.58
CA ALA A 139 -3.97 -14.49 -4.80
C ALA A 139 -2.93 -15.61 -4.92
N PHE A 140 -3.37 -16.87 -4.82
CA PHE A 140 -2.51 -18.03 -5.02
C PHE A 140 -1.96 -18.11 -6.44
N ILE A 141 -2.77 -17.84 -7.47
CA ILE A 141 -2.28 -17.84 -8.87
C ILE A 141 -1.19 -16.78 -9.05
N PHE A 142 -1.33 -15.58 -8.48
CA PHE A 142 -0.29 -14.56 -8.54
C PHE A 142 1.04 -15.04 -7.94
N LEU A 143 1.03 -15.78 -6.82
CA LEU A 143 2.24 -16.37 -6.23
C LEU A 143 2.98 -17.34 -7.18
N PHE A 144 2.31 -17.89 -8.19
CA PHE A 144 2.89 -18.77 -9.21
C PHE A 144 3.34 -18.06 -10.49
N ILE A 145 3.18 -16.73 -10.59
CA ILE A 145 3.72 -15.94 -11.70
C ILE A 145 5.22 -15.74 -11.47
N LYS A 146 6.03 -16.03 -12.49
CA LYS A 146 7.48 -15.78 -12.44
C LYS A 146 7.74 -14.36 -12.93
N SER A 147 8.38 -13.55 -12.10
CA SER A 147 8.95 -12.29 -12.56
C SER A 147 10.41 -12.47 -12.94
N GLU A 148 10.79 -11.84 -14.03
CA GLU A 148 12.18 -11.66 -14.42
C GLU A 148 12.60 -10.27 -13.95
N ILE A 149 13.44 -10.23 -12.93
CA ILE A 149 14.06 -8.98 -12.51
C ILE A 149 15.36 -8.90 -13.29
N PRO A 150 15.55 -7.89 -14.15
CA PRO A 150 16.85 -7.64 -14.75
C PRO A 150 17.84 -7.46 -13.60
N SER A 151 18.83 -8.34 -13.50
CA SER A 151 19.99 -8.10 -12.67
C SER A 151 20.68 -6.88 -13.25
N THR A 152 20.47 -5.71 -12.67
CA THR A 152 21.08 -4.46 -13.13
C THR A 152 22.60 -4.68 -13.20
N PRO A 153 23.23 -4.69 -14.39
CA PRO A 153 24.67 -4.59 -14.48
C PRO A 153 25.01 -3.16 -14.05
N CYS A 154 25.74 -3.03 -12.94
CA CYS A 154 26.50 -1.87 -12.50
C CYS A 154 26.17 -0.56 -13.24
N SER A 155 25.17 0.19 -12.78
CA SER A 155 25.12 1.61 -13.09
C SER A 155 26.25 2.28 -12.33
N MET A 156 27.19 2.87 -13.07
CA MET A 156 28.35 3.56 -12.53
C MET A 156 27.91 4.63 -11.53
N GLU A 157 28.52 4.56 -10.35
CA GLU A 157 28.68 5.64 -9.36
C GLU A 157 27.45 6.47 -9.00
N THR A 158 26.76 6.06 -7.93
CA THR A 158 26.08 7.01 -7.05
C THR A 158 26.43 6.64 -5.62
N THR A 159 27.56 7.17 -5.17
CA THR A 159 28.06 7.00 -3.81
C THR A 159 27.04 7.61 -2.84
N PRO A 160 26.58 6.88 -1.79
CA PRO A 160 25.72 7.48 -0.78
C PRO A 160 26.45 8.66 -0.13
N LEU A 161 25.74 9.78 0.08
CA LEU A 161 26.30 11.11 0.34
C LEU A 161 27.27 11.19 1.53
N MET A 162 27.21 10.24 2.48
CA MET A 162 28.11 10.19 3.64
C MET A 162 29.33 9.25 3.47
N SER A 163 29.47 8.57 2.34
CA SER A 163 30.58 7.62 2.13
C SER A 163 31.86 8.27 1.61
N GLU A 164 31.86 9.58 1.35
CA GLU A 164 33.01 10.31 0.79
C GLU A 164 34.10 10.69 1.81
N HIS A 165 33.89 10.46 3.11
CA HIS A 165 34.82 10.97 4.14
C HIS A 165 35.89 9.99 4.65
N VAL A 166 36.25 8.97 3.87
CA VAL A 166 37.40 8.09 4.18
C VAL A 166 38.26 7.87 2.93
N ILE A 167 38.89 8.94 2.45
CA ILE A 167 40.03 8.83 1.53
C ILE A 167 41.30 8.79 2.39
N ASN A 168 41.71 7.58 2.79
CA ASN A 168 43.11 7.11 2.94
C ASN A 168 43.22 5.91 3.88
N SER A 169 43.04 4.71 3.34
CA SER A 169 43.80 3.51 3.76
C SER A 169 43.38 2.29 2.92
N THR A 170 44.30 1.84 2.06
CA THR A 170 44.54 0.44 1.65
C THR A 170 43.36 -0.52 1.49
N GLN A 171 43.07 -0.85 0.22
CA GLN A 171 42.70 -2.15 -0.38
C GLN A 171 41.78 -3.13 0.40
N ASP A 172 40.73 -3.58 -0.32
CA ASP A 172 39.77 -4.67 -0.04
C ASP A 172 38.60 -4.40 0.92
N THR A 173 37.53 -3.75 0.44
CA THR A 173 36.14 -4.18 0.73
C THR A 173 35.19 -3.66 -0.37
N CYS A 174 34.44 -4.56 -1.00
CA CYS A 174 33.44 -4.32 -2.06
C CYS A 174 32.45 -3.17 -1.78
N PRO A 175 31.88 -2.51 -2.82
CA PRO A 175 30.81 -1.55 -2.62
C PRO A 175 29.60 -2.23 -1.96
N ASN A 176 29.09 -1.59 -0.90
CA ASN A 176 28.15 -2.13 0.07
C ASN A 176 26.76 -2.50 -0.52
N TYR A 177 26.63 -3.72 -1.04
CA TYR A 177 25.38 -4.36 -1.44
C TYR A 177 24.26 -4.25 -0.38
N SER A 178 23.00 -4.08 -0.83
CA SER A 178 21.84 -4.27 0.05
C SER A 178 21.82 -5.72 0.53
N TRP A 179 21.29 -5.99 1.72
CA TRP A 179 21.19 -7.36 2.24
C TRP A 179 20.38 -8.27 1.30
N VAL A 180 19.44 -7.67 0.56
CA VAL A 180 18.60 -8.33 -0.44
C VAL A 180 19.45 -8.87 -1.60
N ASP A 181 20.51 -8.18 -1.99
CA ASP A 181 21.35 -8.54 -3.14
C ASP A 181 22.24 -9.77 -2.85
N LYS A 182 22.36 -10.16 -1.58
CA LYS A 182 23.13 -11.35 -1.14
C LYS A 182 22.31 -12.65 -1.21
N LEU A 183 21.02 -12.58 -1.56
CA LEU A 183 20.13 -13.74 -1.56
C LEU A 183 20.33 -14.60 -2.82
N SER A 184 20.16 -15.92 -2.67
CA SER A 184 20.05 -16.82 -3.84
C SER A 184 18.74 -16.59 -4.59
N LYS A 185 18.65 -17.03 -5.86
CA LYS A 185 17.43 -16.87 -6.69
C LYS A 185 16.15 -17.43 -6.03
N VAL A 186 16.26 -18.54 -5.30
CA VAL A 186 15.13 -19.14 -4.57
C VAL A 186 14.77 -18.30 -3.34
N GLN A 187 15.77 -17.84 -2.59
CA GLN A 187 15.57 -16.98 -1.43
C GLN A 187 14.97 -15.63 -1.81
N HIS A 188 15.38 -15.01 -2.93
CA HIS A 188 14.76 -13.79 -3.45
C HIS A 188 13.25 -13.98 -3.58
N ARG A 189 12.82 -15.05 -4.25
CA ARG A 189 11.39 -15.30 -4.47
C ARG A 189 10.64 -15.56 -3.15
N VAL A 190 11.18 -16.41 -2.28
CA VAL A 190 10.53 -16.75 -1.01
C VAL A 190 10.42 -15.51 -0.12
N VAL A 191 11.51 -14.78 0.10
CA VAL A 191 11.52 -13.57 0.93
C VAL A 191 10.60 -12.51 0.35
N GLY A 192 10.66 -12.24 -0.96
CA GLY A 192 9.81 -11.25 -1.59
C GLY A 192 8.31 -11.58 -1.50
N CYS A 193 7.93 -12.82 -1.77
CA CYS A 193 6.55 -13.26 -1.61
C CYS A 193 6.09 -13.20 -0.15
N SER A 194 6.90 -13.69 0.79
CA SER A 194 6.55 -13.66 2.22
C SER A 194 6.38 -12.22 2.74
N LEU A 195 7.30 -11.32 2.38
CA LEU A 195 7.19 -9.91 2.73
C LEU A 195 5.94 -9.27 2.09
N ALA A 196 5.63 -9.56 0.83
CA ALA A 196 4.44 -9.04 0.18
C ALA A 196 3.14 -9.53 0.84
N VAL A 197 3.08 -10.80 1.26
CA VAL A 197 1.95 -11.35 2.01
C VAL A 197 1.79 -10.63 3.36
N ILE A 198 2.87 -10.49 4.13
CA ILE A 198 2.85 -9.84 5.45
C ILE A 198 2.44 -8.37 5.31
N SER A 199 3.06 -7.62 4.38
CA SER A 199 2.69 -6.24 4.10
C SER A 199 1.24 -6.11 3.67
N GLY A 200 0.74 -7.03 2.83
CA GLY A 200 -0.66 -7.07 2.41
C GLY A 200 -1.61 -7.23 3.60
N ILE A 201 -1.32 -8.16 4.52
CA ILE A 201 -2.13 -8.36 5.74
C ILE A 201 -2.13 -7.08 6.60
N LEU A 202 -0.97 -6.46 6.81
CA LEU A 202 -0.86 -5.20 7.56
C LEU A 202 -1.65 -4.06 6.88
N TYR A 203 -1.54 -3.93 5.56
CA TYR A 203 -2.33 -2.95 4.80
C TYR A 203 -3.84 -3.18 4.98
N GLY A 204 -4.30 -4.44 4.98
CA GLY A 204 -5.72 -4.75 5.19
C GLY A 204 -6.23 -4.39 6.59
N CYS A 205 -5.34 -4.34 7.58
CA CYS A 205 -5.66 -3.91 8.95
C CYS A 205 -5.55 -2.39 9.17
N THR A 206 -5.07 -1.63 8.18
CA THR A 206 -4.72 -0.22 8.33
C THR A 206 -5.91 0.66 8.74
N PHE A 207 -7.12 0.36 8.25
CA PHE A 207 -8.32 1.15 8.56
C PHE A 207 -9.18 0.56 9.70
N VAL A 208 -8.78 -0.57 10.28
CA VAL A 208 -9.49 -1.18 11.41
C VAL A 208 -9.70 -0.20 12.58
N PRO A 209 -8.69 0.58 13.03
CA PRO A 209 -8.89 1.52 14.13
C PRO A 209 -9.87 2.65 13.80
N ILE A 210 -9.92 3.10 12.55
CA ILE A 210 -10.88 4.14 12.10
C ILE A 210 -12.29 3.56 12.09
N ILE A 211 -12.46 2.34 11.55
CA ILE A 211 -13.77 1.65 11.54
C ILE A 211 -14.25 1.41 12.97
N TYR A 212 -13.36 0.97 13.86
CA TYR A 212 -13.66 0.78 15.28
C TYR A 212 -14.20 2.06 15.94
N ILE A 213 -13.53 3.21 15.74
CA ILE A 213 -14.00 4.51 16.26
C ILE A 213 -15.38 4.84 15.69
N LYS A 214 -15.56 4.67 14.38
CA LYS A 214 -16.83 4.96 13.71
C LYS A 214 -17.98 4.10 14.20
N ASP A 215 -17.76 2.81 14.44
CA ASP A 215 -18.79 1.91 14.97
C ASP A 215 -19.16 2.25 16.41
N HIS A 216 -18.15 2.47 17.26
CA HIS A 216 -18.41 2.82 18.67
C HIS A 216 -19.06 4.19 18.81
N SER A 217 -18.75 5.15 17.94
CA SER A 217 -19.35 6.49 17.97
C SER A 217 -20.87 6.52 17.79
N LYS A 218 -21.48 5.45 17.25
CA LYS A 218 -22.93 5.29 17.13
C LYS A 218 -23.60 5.02 18.48
N ARG A 219 -22.82 4.60 19.49
CA ARG A 219 -23.28 4.29 20.84
C ARG A 219 -22.98 5.47 21.76
N ASN A 220 -24.03 6.00 22.40
CA ASN A 220 -23.96 7.21 23.23
C ASN A 220 -23.14 7.03 24.52
N ASP A 221 -22.90 5.80 24.93
CA ASP A 221 -22.17 5.39 26.13
C ASP A 221 -20.68 5.10 25.87
N SER A 222 -20.20 5.24 24.62
CA SER A 222 -18.80 5.00 24.28
C SER A 222 -17.90 6.23 24.42
N ASP A 223 -16.61 6.00 24.65
CA ASP A 223 -15.57 7.06 24.64
C ASP A 223 -15.44 7.79 23.28
N TYR A 224 -16.04 7.23 22.23
CA TYR A 224 -16.02 7.76 20.87
C TYR A 224 -17.35 8.42 20.48
N ALA A 225 -18.28 8.61 21.42
CA ALA A 225 -19.57 9.26 21.15
C ALA A 225 -19.36 10.62 20.46
N GLY A 226 -20.07 10.83 19.34
CA GLY A 226 -19.96 12.04 18.52
C GLY A 226 -18.73 12.12 17.61
N ALA A 227 -17.97 11.03 17.43
CA ALA A 227 -16.95 10.98 16.39
C ALA A 227 -17.58 11.02 14.98
N SER A 228 -16.87 11.63 14.03
CA SER A 228 -17.38 11.82 12.67
C SER A 228 -17.56 10.49 11.93
N GLN A 229 -18.56 10.39 11.07
CA GLN A 229 -18.70 9.26 10.15
C GLN A 229 -17.96 9.49 8.82
N TYR A 230 -17.44 10.70 8.61
CA TYR A 230 -16.72 11.07 7.40
C TYR A 230 -15.27 10.60 7.47
N ASP A 231 -14.85 9.75 6.53
CA ASP A 231 -13.54 9.09 6.58
C ASP A 231 -12.37 10.06 6.51
N LEU A 232 -12.52 11.19 5.77
CA LEU A 232 -11.45 12.19 5.63
C LEU A 232 -11.08 12.86 6.95
N ASP A 233 -12.00 12.92 7.93
CA ASP A 233 -11.74 13.55 9.24
C ASP A 233 -10.65 12.82 10.03
N TYR A 234 -10.40 11.55 9.70
CA TYR A 234 -9.40 10.73 10.35
C TYR A 234 -8.05 10.71 9.61
N VAL A 235 -7.96 11.26 8.40
CA VAL A 235 -6.75 11.22 7.55
C VAL A 235 -5.56 11.84 8.26
N PHE A 236 -5.73 12.99 8.90
CA PHE A 236 -4.64 13.67 9.58
C PHE A 236 -4.08 12.86 10.75
N ALA A 237 -4.95 12.26 11.57
CA ALA A 237 -4.54 11.37 12.66
C ALA A 237 -3.86 10.10 12.12
N HIS A 238 -4.46 9.47 11.11
CA HIS A 238 -3.92 8.29 10.47
C HIS A 238 -2.52 8.52 9.89
N PHE A 239 -2.33 9.58 9.08
CA PHE A 239 -1.04 9.90 8.45
C PHE A 239 -0.01 10.42 9.46
N SER A 240 -0.43 11.03 10.56
CA SER A 240 0.47 11.35 11.68
C SER A 240 1.04 10.09 12.32
N GLY A 241 0.24 9.02 12.45
CA GLY A 241 0.73 7.71 12.86
C GLY A 241 1.75 7.09 11.89
N ILE A 242 1.52 7.25 10.59
CA ILE A 242 2.45 6.83 9.53
C ILE A 242 3.81 7.51 9.70
N PHE A 243 3.81 8.85 9.78
CA PHE A 243 5.04 9.63 9.84
C PHE A 243 5.80 9.45 11.16
N LEU A 244 5.08 9.40 12.30
CA LEU A 244 5.69 9.13 13.60
C LEU A 244 6.40 7.77 13.61
N THR A 245 5.71 6.72 13.16
CA THR A 245 6.25 5.36 13.12
C THR A 245 7.45 5.26 12.18
N SER A 246 7.35 5.86 10.99
CA SER A 246 8.45 5.94 10.03
C SER A 246 9.67 6.66 10.60
N THR A 247 9.45 7.75 11.36
CA THR A 247 10.52 8.48 12.05
C THR A 247 11.17 7.62 13.13
N VAL A 248 10.40 6.88 13.93
CA VAL A 248 10.94 5.93 14.93
C VAL A 248 11.83 4.88 14.25
N TYR A 249 11.38 4.31 13.13
CA TYR A 249 12.18 3.35 12.39
C TYR A 249 13.45 3.94 11.79
N PHE A 250 13.39 5.16 11.28
CA PHE A 250 14.57 5.84 10.76
C PHE A 250 15.57 6.18 11.87
N LEU A 251 15.10 6.64 13.03
CA LEU A 251 15.95 6.88 14.20
C LEU A 251 16.62 5.58 14.70
N ALA A 252 15.86 4.49 14.79
CA ALA A 252 16.41 3.17 15.14
C ALA A 252 17.47 2.72 14.12
N TYR A 253 17.23 2.95 12.83
CA TYR A 253 18.20 2.69 11.76
C TYR A 253 19.46 3.53 11.93
N CYS A 254 19.35 4.83 12.22
CA CYS A 254 20.50 5.69 12.50
C CYS A 254 21.31 5.20 13.72
N ILE A 255 20.65 4.75 14.78
CA ILE A 255 21.32 4.17 15.97
C ILE A 255 22.09 2.90 15.60
N VAL A 256 21.45 1.96 14.91
CA VAL A 256 22.07 0.71 14.45
C VAL A 256 23.26 0.98 13.53
N MET A 257 23.12 1.98 12.65
CA MET A 257 24.17 2.44 11.74
C MET A 257 25.17 3.39 12.41
N LYS A 258 25.16 3.54 13.75
CA LYS A 258 26.09 4.41 14.50
C LYS A 258 26.19 5.84 13.94
N ASN A 259 25.05 6.40 13.57
CA ASN A 259 24.89 7.72 12.95
C ASN A 259 25.60 7.89 11.59
N SER A 260 25.86 6.80 10.87
CA SER A 260 26.24 6.80 9.45
C SER A 260 25.16 6.10 8.58
N PRO A 261 23.92 6.63 8.51
CA PRO A 261 22.86 6.06 7.70
C PRO A 261 23.19 6.16 6.20
N LYS A 262 22.72 5.20 5.40
CA LYS A 262 22.84 5.26 3.94
C LYS A 262 21.77 6.19 3.36
N LEU A 263 22.18 7.37 2.93
CA LEU A 263 21.29 8.36 2.33
C LEU A 263 21.47 8.36 0.81
N TYR A 264 20.34 8.30 0.10
CA TYR A 264 20.26 8.30 -1.36
C TYR A 264 19.49 9.56 -1.81
N PRO A 265 20.19 10.68 -2.07
CA PRO A 265 19.56 11.97 -2.37
C PRO A 265 18.70 11.95 -3.63
N GLU A 266 19.11 11.19 -4.65
CA GLU A 266 18.36 11.06 -5.90
C GLU A 266 17.00 10.40 -5.69
N ALA A 267 16.85 9.61 -4.63
CA ALA A 267 15.58 8.98 -4.26
C ALA A 267 14.61 9.93 -3.55
N VAL A 268 15.05 11.14 -3.15
CA VAL A 268 14.23 12.09 -2.38
C VAL A 268 13.04 12.58 -3.19
N LEU A 269 13.27 13.17 -4.36
CA LEU A 269 12.19 13.69 -5.21
C LEU A 269 11.21 12.60 -5.69
N PRO A 270 11.65 11.44 -6.23
CA PRO A 270 10.74 10.38 -6.62
C PRO A 270 10.05 9.72 -5.41
N GLY A 271 10.70 9.66 -4.24
CA GLY A 271 10.09 9.24 -2.97
C GLY A 271 8.99 10.19 -2.51
N PHE A 272 9.24 11.49 -2.58
CA PHE A 272 8.26 12.50 -2.22
C PHE A 272 7.05 12.47 -3.16
N LEU A 273 7.30 12.33 -4.47
CA LEU A 273 6.24 12.15 -5.47
C LEU A 273 5.44 10.88 -5.17
N SER A 274 6.10 9.76 -4.91
CA SER A 274 5.43 8.49 -4.57
C SER A 274 4.50 8.62 -3.36
N GLY A 275 4.96 9.25 -2.28
CA GLY A 275 4.15 9.49 -1.08
C GLY A 275 2.97 10.42 -1.37
N THR A 276 3.19 11.48 -2.14
CA THR A 276 2.12 12.39 -2.57
C THR A 276 1.04 11.68 -3.37
N LEU A 277 1.42 10.87 -4.37
CA LEU A 277 0.48 10.09 -5.18
C LEU A 277 -0.34 9.13 -4.31
N TRP A 278 0.31 8.42 -3.37
CA TRP A 278 -0.38 7.50 -2.45
C TRP A 278 -1.34 8.23 -1.50
N ALA A 279 -0.94 9.38 -0.96
CA ALA A 279 -1.77 10.17 -0.05
C ALA A 279 -3.03 10.72 -0.76
N ILE A 280 -2.87 11.28 -1.96
CA ILE A 280 -4.01 11.75 -2.78
C ILE A 280 -4.93 10.58 -3.13
N ALA A 281 -4.37 9.42 -3.52
CA ALA A 281 -5.16 8.23 -3.80
C ALA A 281 -6.01 7.78 -2.61
N THR A 282 -5.46 7.87 -1.40
CA THR A 282 -6.18 7.53 -0.16
C THR A 282 -7.30 8.51 0.12
N CYS A 283 -7.07 9.82 -0.06
CA CYS A 283 -8.15 10.82 0.04
C CYS A 283 -9.25 10.57 -1.00
N CYS A 284 -8.89 10.28 -2.26
CA CYS A 284 -9.85 9.93 -3.31
C CYS A 284 -10.63 8.65 -2.98
N TRP A 285 -9.99 7.65 -2.37
CA TRP A 285 -10.70 6.46 -1.90
C TRP A 285 -11.75 6.83 -0.84
N PHE A 286 -11.40 7.64 0.15
CA PHE A 286 -12.35 8.08 1.18
C PHE A 286 -13.51 8.90 0.61
N ILE A 287 -13.25 9.77 -0.36
CA ILE A 287 -14.32 10.48 -1.10
C ILE A 287 -15.22 9.47 -1.83
N ALA A 288 -14.63 8.48 -2.52
CA ALA A 288 -15.39 7.46 -3.23
C ALA A 288 -16.24 6.59 -2.27
N ASN A 289 -15.74 6.26 -1.09
CA ASN A 289 -16.50 5.54 -0.06
C ASN A 289 -17.72 6.35 0.38
N HIS A 290 -17.58 7.65 0.55
CA HIS A 290 -18.68 8.52 0.93
C HIS A 290 -19.73 8.64 -0.20
N SER A 291 -19.28 8.83 -1.44
CA SER A 291 -20.16 9.08 -2.59
C SER A 291 -20.81 7.82 -3.20
N LEU A 292 -20.12 6.68 -3.25
CA LEU A 292 -20.62 5.44 -3.87
C LEU A 292 -21.00 4.35 -2.85
N SER A 293 -20.75 4.57 -1.56
CA SER A 293 -20.69 3.53 -0.52
C SER A 293 -19.46 2.60 -0.66
N PRO A 294 -18.86 2.15 0.47
CA PRO A 294 -17.78 1.15 0.47
C PRO A 294 -18.14 -0.15 -0.27
N VAL A 295 -19.42 -0.45 -0.44
CA VAL A 295 -19.89 -1.62 -1.19
C VAL A 295 -19.47 -1.58 -2.67
N VAL A 296 -19.45 -0.38 -3.25
CA VAL A 296 -19.16 -0.16 -4.67
C VAL A 296 -17.71 0.26 -4.87
N SER A 297 -17.20 1.16 -4.05
CA SER A 297 -15.84 1.69 -4.19
C SER A 297 -14.75 0.67 -3.83
N PHE A 298 -14.96 -0.15 -2.78
CA PHE A 298 -13.93 -1.07 -2.29
C PHE A 298 -13.49 -2.10 -3.35
N PRO A 299 -14.40 -2.85 -4.01
CA PRO A 299 -13.97 -3.82 -5.03
C PRO A 299 -13.23 -3.18 -6.20
N ILE A 300 -13.65 -1.97 -6.62
CA ILE A 300 -13.02 -1.18 -7.68
C ILE A 300 -11.58 -0.78 -7.27
N ILE A 301 -11.42 -0.22 -6.08
CA ILE A 301 -10.14 0.30 -5.58
C ILE A 301 -9.20 -0.82 -5.13
N THR A 302 -9.68 -2.01 -4.78
CA THR A 302 -8.81 -3.15 -4.47
C THR A 302 -8.32 -3.89 -5.71
N ALA A 303 -9.12 -3.98 -6.77
CA ALA A 303 -8.74 -4.71 -7.99
C ALA A 303 -8.01 -3.82 -9.01
N GLY A 304 -8.46 -2.56 -9.16
CA GLY A 304 -7.97 -1.65 -10.18
C GLY A 304 -6.47 -1.32 -10.10
N PRO A 305 -5.89 -0.98 -8.92
CA PRO A 305 -4.46 -0.68 -8.82
C PRO A 305 -3.59 -1.86 -9.24
N GLY A 306 -4.03 -3.09 -8.92
CA GLY A 306 -3.36 -4.31 -9.37
C GLY A 306 -3.29 -4.42 -10.89
N LEU A 307 -4.37 -4.06 -11.59
CA LEU A 307 -4.41 -4.04 -13.05
C LEU A 307 -3.43 -3.02 -13.63
N ILE A 308 -3.43 -1.80 -13.11
CA ILE A 308 -2.49 -0.74 -13.56
C ILE A 308 -1.04 -1.15 -13.29
N ALA A 309 -0.75 -1.69 -12.11
CA ALA A 309 0.57 -2.18 -11.76
C ALA A 309 1.03 -3.34 -12.65
N ALA A 310 0.12 -4.26 -12.99
CA ALA A 310 0.40 -5.34 -13.93
C ALA A 310 0.71 -4.81 -15.33
N MET A 311 -0.01 -3.77 -15.79
CA MET A 311 0.29 -3.11 -17.07
C MET A 311 1.68 -2.48 -17.06
N TRP A 312 2.07 -1.78 -15.99
CA TRP A 312 3.44 -1.28 -15.83
C TRP A 312 4.47 -2.41 -15.84
N GLY A 313 4.19 -3.51 -15.14
CA GLY A 313 5.04 -4.70 -15.08
C GLY A 313 5.21 -5.42 -16.42
N VAL A 314 4.15 -5.49 -17.25
CA VAL A 314 4.17 -6.17 -18.56
C VAL A 314 4.78 -5.27 -19.64
N PHE A 315 4.28 -4.05 -19.79
CA PHE A 315 4.60 -3.21 -20.95
C PHE A 315 5.87 -2.37 -20.76
N MET A 316 6.09 -1.81 -19.57
CA MET A 316 7.15 -0.83 -19.34
C MET A 316 8.38 -1.47 -18.71
N PHE A 317 8.20 -2.18 -17.60
CA PHE A 317 9.32 -2.80 -16.89
C PHE A 317 9.69 -4.19 -17.41
N LYS A 318 8.79 -4.80 -18.19
CA LYS A 318 8.96 -6.15 -18.74
C LYS A 318 9.35 -7.19 -17.67
N GLU A 319 8.81 -7.03 -16.45
CA GLU A 319 9.05 -7.93 -15.32
C GLU A 319 8.23 -9.22 -15.46
N ILE A 320 7.04 -9.14 -16.07
CA ILE A 320 6.17 -10.29 -16.29
C ILE A 320 6.24 -10.61 -17.79
N GLN A 321 6.94 -11.68 -18.16
CA GLN A 321 7.15 -12.08 -19.56
C GLN A 321 6.77 -13.53 -19.82
N GLY A 322 6.43 -13.82 -21.08
CA GLY A 322 6.12 -15.17 -21.57
C GLY A 322 4.64 -15.53 -21.53
N LEU A 323 4.21 -16.32 -22.53
CA LEU A 323 2.81 -16.69 -22.74
C LEU A 323 2.17 -17.35 -21.50
N HIS A 324 2.89 -18.25 -20.82
CA HIS A 324 2.40 -18.91 -19.62
C HIS A 324 2.12 -17.94 -18.47
N ASN A 325 2.96 -16.91 -18.30
CA ASN A 325 2.76 -15.89 -17.27
C ASN A 325 1.60 -14.96 -17.66
N TYR A 326 1.46 -14.61 -18.94
CA TYR A 326 0.32 -13.82 -19.43
C TYR A 326 -1.01 -14.55 -19.25
N LEU A 327 -1.07 -15.85 -19.56
CA LEU A 327 -2.28 -16.66 -19.35
C LEU A 327 -2.66 -16.73 -17.86
N LYS A 328 -1.68 -16.94 -16.96
CA LYS A 328 -1.91 -16.92 -15.51
C LYS A 328 -2.42 -15.55 -15.04
N LEU A 329 -1.82 -14.46 -15.55
CA LEU A 329 -2.19 -13.10 -15.20
C LEU A 329 -3.64 -12.81 -15.61
N ILE A 330 -4.01 -13.10 -16.86
CA ILE A 330 -5.38 -12.93 -17.38
C ILE A 330 -6.35 -13.77 -16.55
N LEU A 331 -6.04 -15.04 -16.32
CA LEU A 331 -6.88 -15.94 -15.53
C LEU A 331 -7.09 -15.39 -14.10
N ALA A 332 -6.03 -14.96 -13.43
CA ALA A 332 -6.11 -14.38 -12.09
C ALA A 332 -6.95 -13.10 -12.07
N PHE A 333 -6.85 -12.25 -13.10
CA PHE A 333 -7.69 -11.05 -13.22
C PHE A 333 -9.17 -11.36 -13.49
N CYS A 334 -9.47 -12.36 -14.31
CA CYS A 334 -10.85 -12.81 -14.51
C CYS A 334 -11.45 -13.32 -13.19
N ILE A 335 -10.68 -14.10 -12.43
CA ILE A 335 -11.11 -14.65 -11.14
C ILE A 335 -11.31 -13.54 -10.10
N ILE A 336 -10.36 -12.61 -9.94
CA ILE A 336 -10.48 -11.54 -8.93
C ILE A 336 -11.62 -10.58 -9.27
N LEU A 337 -11.83 -10.27 -10.56
CA LEU A 337 -12.95 -9.43 -10.99
C LEU A 337 -14.29 -10.12 -10.71
N THR A 338 -14.37 -11.42 -10.97
CA THR A 338 -15.57 -12.21 -10.66
C THR A 338 -15.81 -12.24 -9.15
N GLY A 339 -14.77 -12.49 -8.34
CA GLY A 339 -14.85 -12.48 -6.88
C GLY A 339 -15.27 -11.12 -6.30
N ALA A 340 -14.71 -10.04 -6.84
CA ALA A 340 -15.07 -8.66 -6.52
C ALA A 340 -16.55 -8.38 -6.81
N LEU A 341 -17.06 -8.76 -7.99
CA LEU A 341 -18.46 -8.60 -8.37
C LEU A 341 -19.40 -9.45 -7.49
N CYS A 342 -19.06 -10.70 -7.21
CA CYS A 342 -19.84 -11.54 -6.29
C CYS A 342 -19.93 -10.91 -4.90
N THR A 343 -18.82 -10.40 -4.38
CA THR A 343 -18.78 -9.73 -3.07
C THR A 343 -19.62 -8.45 -3.08
N ALA A 344 -19.54 -7.64 -4.14
CA ALA A 344 -20.36 -6.44 -4.29
C ALA A 344 -21.86 -6.76 -4.35
N PHE A 345 -22.26 -7.69 -5.22
CA PHE A 345 -23.66 -8.08 -5.40
C PHE A 345 -24.24 -8.86 -4.22
N SER A 346 -23.40 -9.41 -3.33
CA SER A 346 -23.88 -10.07 -2.12
C SER A 346 -24.57 -9.14 -1.11
N LYS A 347 -24.35 -7.83 -1.23
CA LYS A 347 -24.97 -6.80 -0.40
C LYS A 347 -26.28 -6.25 -0.96
N ILE A 348 -26.60 -6.56 -2.21
CA ILE A 348 -27.87 -6.21 -2.88
C ILE A 348 -28.86 -7.36 -2.71
#